data_AF-A0A0B4ERX9-F1
#
_entry.id   AF-A0A0B4ERX9-F1
#
_cell.length_a   1.000
_cell.length_b   1.000
_cell.length_c   1.000
_cell.angle_alpha   90.00
_cell.angle_beta   90.00
_cell.angle_gamma   90.00
#
_symmetry.space_group_name_H-M   'P 1'
#
loop_
_entity.id
_entity.type
_entity.pdbx_description
1 polymer ?
#
loop_
_entity_poly.entity_id
_entity_poly.type
_entity_poly.pdbx_seq_one_letter_code
_entity_poly.pdbx_strand_id
1 'polypeptide(L)' 'RILFEQIIVNAGYSVNWWLVKHAAWIPANIDAVACDYRGLEAIFERCISRPAGQ' A
#
# COMPACT_ATOMS: atom_id res chain seq x y z
N ARG A 1 -6.60 6.74 -2.59
CA ARG A 1 -5.87 6.92 -1.31
C ARG A 1 -6.85 6.95 -0.15
N ILE A 2 -7.73 7.96 -0.05
CA ILE A 2 -8.71 8.09 1.05
C ILE A 2 -9.56 6.82 1.27
N LEU A 3 -10.15 6.23 0.22
CA LEU A 3 -10.92 4.98 0.36
C LEU A 3 -10.10 3.85 0.99
N PHE A 4 -8.87 3.64 0.52
CA PHE A 4 -7.99 2.61 1.05
C PHE A 4 -7.54 2.91 2.48
N GLU A 5 -7.31 4.17 2.84
CA GLU A 5 -7.04 4.55 4.23
C GLU A 5 -8.16 4.12 5.17
N GLN A 6 -9.42 4.37 4.76
CA GLN A 6 -10.58 3.95 5.57
C GLN A 6 -10.69 2.43 5.68
N ILE A 7 -10.50 1.69 4.58
CA ILE A 7 -10.52 0.22 4.59
C ILE A 7 -9.41 -0.33 5.50
N ILE A 8 -8.18 0.17 5.35
CA ILE A 8 -7.00 -0.28 6.10
C ILE A 8 -7.19 -0.02 7.61
N VAL A 9 -7.63 1.19 7.98
CA VAL A 9 -7.88 1.55 9.39
C VAL A 9 -9.00 0.71 9.99
N ASN A 10 -10.12 0.53 9.28
CA ASN A 10 -11.22 -0.30 9.76
C ASN A 10 -10.85 -1.79 9.85
N ALA A 11 -9.86 -2.24 9.09
CA ALA A 11 -9.30 -3.59 9.19
C ALA A 11 -8.29 -3.75 10.33
N GLY A 12 -8.05 -2.72 11.15
CA GLY A 12 -7.11 -2.75 12.28
C GLY A 12 -5.65 -2.55 11.90
N TYR A 13 -5.38 -1.95 10.74
CA TYR A 13 -4.04 -1.62 10.28
C TYR A 13 -3.83 -0.10 10.20
N SER A 14 -2.59 0.30 9.96
CA SER A 14 -2.21 1.68 9.65
C SER A 14 -1.46 1.72 8.31
N VAL A 15 -1.48 2.87 7.63
CA VAL A 15 -0.73 3.08 6.38
C VAL A 15 0.09 4.36 6.44
N ASN A 16 1.35 4.28 6.00
CA ASN A 16 2.26 5.42 5.88
C ASN A 16 2.62 5.69 4.42
N TRP A 17 1.84 6.53 3.74
CA TRP A 17 2.04 6.87 2.34
C TRP A 17 3.35 7.61 2.04
N TRP A 18 4.03 8.18 3.04
CA TRP A 18 5.33 8.85 2.85
C TRP A 18 6.44 7.88 2.42
N LEU A 19 6.28 6.60 2.71
CA LEU A 19 7.21 5.53 2.32
C LEU A 19 7.07 5.14 0.84
N VAL A 20 5.97 5.53 0.19
CA VAL A 20 5.69 5.19 -1.21
C VAL A 20 6.29 6.24 -2.13
N LYS A 21 7.27 5.82 -2.96
CA LYS A 21 7.93 6.70 -3.94
C LYS A 21 7.20 6.64 -5.27
N HIS A 22 7.04 7.80 -5.92
CA HIS A 22 6.36 7.91 -7.21
C HIS A 22 6.98 7.01 -8.30
N ALA A 23 8.32 6.93 -8.32
CA ALA A 23 9.07 6.08 -9.25
C ALA A 23 8.81 4.58 -9.08
N ALA A 24 8.37 4.13 -7.90
CA ALA A 24 7.95 2.75 -7.68
C ALA A 24 6.44 2.57 -7.88
N TRP A 25 5.65 3.58 -7.50
CA TRP A 25 4.19 3.54 -7.56
C TRP A 25 3.65 3.44 -8.98
N ILE A 26 4.14 4.27 -9.90
CA ILE A 26 3.65 4.28 -11.30
C ILE A 26 3.83 2.91 -11.98
N PRO A 27 5.05 2.36 -12.10
CA PRO A 27 5.23 1.10 -12.82
C PRO A 27 4.45 -0.04 -12.17
N ALA A 28 4.42 -0.13 -10.83
CA ALA A 28 3.66 -1.15 -10.12
C ALA A 28 2.15 -1.14 -10.43
N ASN A 29 1.55 0.05 -10.63
CA ASN A 29 0.14 0.13 -11.02
C ASN A 29 -0.07 -0.19 -12.50
N ILE A 30 0.90 0.11 -13.37
CA ILE A 30 0.85 -0.28 -14.80
C ILE A 30 0.91 -1.80 -14.92
N ASP A 31 1.87 -2.44 -14.25
CA ASP A 31 2.07 -3.89 -14.27
C ASP A 31 0.84 -4.65 -13.71
N ALA A 32 0.17 -4.08 -12.71
CA ALA A 32 -1.05 -4.64 -12.14
C ALA A 32 -2.22 -4.77 -13.14
N VAL A 33 -2.26 -3.96 -14.21
CA VAL A 33 -3.24 -4.12 -15.29
C VAL A 33 -3.01 -5.43 -16.04
N ALA A 34 -1.77 -5.88 -16.15
CA ALA A 34 -1.38 -7.18 -16.70
C ALA A 34 -1.42 -8.30 -15.65
N CYS A 35 -2.10 -8.08 -14.52
CA CYS A 35 -2.19 -9.00 -13.38
C CYS A 35 -0.85 -9.32 -12.69
N ASP A 36 0.18 -8.48 -12.87
CA ASP A 36 1.43 -8.60 -12.11
C ASP A 36 1.39 -7.68 -10.88
N TYR A 37 1.02 -8.25 -9.73
CA TYR A 37 0.82 -7.50 -8.49
C TYR A 37 2.07 -7.37 -7.62
N ARG A 38 3.18 -8.01 -7.99
CA ARG A 38 4.39 -8.11 -7.15
C ARG A 38 4.92 -6.73 -6.74
N GLY A 39 4.85 -5.75 -7.64
CA GLY A 39 5.24 -4.37 -7.34
C GLY A 39 4.36 -3.70 -6.30
N LEU A 40 3.04 -3.92 -6.36
CA LEU A 40 2.09 -3.38 -5.38
C LEU A 40 2.20 -4.09 -4.03
N GLU A 41 2.37 -5.41 -4.02
CA GLU A 41 2.63 -6.19 -2.80
C GLU A 41 3.86 -5.66 -2.06
N ALA A 42 4.99 -5.48 -2.76
CA ALA A 42 6.20 -4.95 -2.17
C ALA A 42 6.04 -3.51 -1.63
N ILE A 43 5.19 -2.69 -2.27
CA ILE A 43 4.86 -1.34 -1.78
C ILE A 43 4.03 -1.43 -0.50
N PHE A 44 2.98 -2.25 -0.49
CA PHE A 44 2.08 -2.34 0.65
C PHE A 44 2.72 -3.02 1.86
N GLU A 45 3.58 -4.02 1.67
CA GLU A 45 4.37 -4.64 2.75
C GLU A 45 5.26 -3.62 3.47
N ARG A 46 5.72 -2.59 2.76
CA ARG A 46 6.55 -1.53 3.32
C ARG A 46 5.77 -0.43 4.03
N CYS A 47 4.52 -0.17 3.63
CA CYS A 47 3.78 1.00 4.10
C CYS A 47 2.55 0.67 4.95
N ILE A 48 2.09 -0.58 4.99
CA ILE A 48 1.00 -1.05 5.85
C ILE A 48 1.58 -1.80 7.03
N SER A 49 1.09 -1.52 8.24
CA SER A 49 1.58 -2.16 9.46
C SER A 49 0.48 -2.24 10.51
N ARG A 50 0.64 -3.10 11.53
CA ARG A 50 -0.24 -3.08 12.71
C ARG A 50 0.02 -1.80 13.53
N PRO A 51 -1.01 -1.17 14.10
CA PRO A 51 -0.83 -0.09 15.05
C PRO A 51 0.05 -0.56 16.22
N ALA A 52 1.05 0.24 16.61
CA ALA A 52 1.85 -0.05 17.80
C ALA A 52 0.98 0.21 19.04
N GLY A 53 0.51 -0.86 19.70
CA GLY A 53 -0.26 -0.75 20.96
C GLY A 53 -1.45 -1.71 21.09
N GLN A 54 -1.30 -2.99 20.78
CA GLN A 54 -2.16 -4.05 21.30
C GLN A 54 -1.37 -4.93 22.25
#